data_AF-A0A1F7J7K7-F1
#
_entry.id   AF-A0A1F7J7K7-F1
#
_cell.length_a   1.000
_cell.length_b   1.000
_cell.length_c   1.000
_cell.angle_alpha   90.00
_cell.angle_beta   90.00
_cell.angle_gamma   90.00
#
_symmetry.space_group_name_H-M   'P 1'
#
loop_
_entity.id
_entity.type
_entity.pdbx_description
1 polymer ?
#
loop_
_entity_poly.entity_id
_entity_poly.type
_entity_poly.pdbx_seq_one_letter_code
_entity_poly.pdbx_strand_id
1 'polypeptide(L)'
;MLKTYLYIPEQLEEKIVYTAKALKQSKAEVIRQALEKGIHAVQQRGTASAKALLEVAELGKNHQIKGPKDSSERMDDYLWVNDSSNNE
;
A
#
# COMPACT_ATOMS: atom_id res chain seq x y z
N MET A 1 8.26 4.02 -28.99
CA MET A 1 6.92 3.92 -28.36
C MET A 1 6.23 2.66 -28.86
N LEU A 2 5.67 1.87 -27.96
CA LEU A 2 4.81 0.74 -28.30
C LEU A 2 3.36 1.23 -28.35
N LYS A 3 2.57 0.71 -29.30
CA LYS A 3 1.13 0.99 -29.39
C LYS A 3 0.38 -0.14 -28.71
N THR A 4 -0.51 0.21 -27.80
CA THR A 4 -1.37 -0.74 -27.08
C THR A 4 -2.81 -0.28 -27.25
N TYR A 5 -3.69 -1.22 -27.61
CA TYR A 5 -5.13 -0.99 -27.69
C TYR A 5 -5.79 -1.59 -26.45
N LEU A 6 -6.66 -0.81 -25.82
CA LEU A 6 -7.40 -1.20 -24.62
C LEU A 6 -8.87 -0.87 -24.83
N TYR A 7 -9.75 -1.83 -24.54
CA TYR A 7 -11.18 -1.57 -24.48
C TYR A 7 -11.51 -0.83 -23.19
N ILE A 8 -12.21 0.30 -23.31
CA ILE A 8 -12.57 1.17 -22.20
C ILE A 8 -14.10 1.30 -22.18
N PRO A 9 -14.76 1.09 -21.02
CA PRO A 9 -16.20 1.29 -20.94
C PRO A 9 -16.57 2.77 -21.13
N GLU A 10 -17.77 3.03 -21.63
CA GLU A 10 -18.25 4.37 -21.99
C GLU A 10 -18.16 5.35 -20.82
N GLN A 11 -18.54 4.91 -19.61
CA GLN A 11 -18.50 5.75 -18.41
C GLN A 11 -17.06 6.16 -18.03
N LEU A 12 -16.06 5.36 -18.41
CA LEU A 12 -14.65 5.71 -18.17
C LEU A 12 -14.12 6.66 -19.25
N GLU A 13 -14.53 6.48 -20.52
CA GLU A 13 -14.21 7.42 -21.59
C GLU A 13 -14.73 8.83 -21.28
N GLU A 14 -15.97 8.95 -20.80
CA GLU A 14 -16.55 10.24 -20.40
C GLU A 14 -15.70 10.94 -19.33
N LYS A 15 -15.26 10.20 -18.31
CA LYS A 15 -14.37 10.72 -17.26
C LYS A 15 -13.02 11.16 -17.82
N ILE A 16 -12.44 10.39 -18.74
CA ILE A 16 -11.17 10.75 -19.39
C ILE A 16 -11.33 12.03 -20.20
N VAL A 17 -12.40 12.15 -20.99
CA VAL A 17 -12.70 13.35 -21.78
C VAL A 17 -12.88 14.58 -20.90
N TYR A 18 -13.66 14.46 -19.82
CA TYR A 18 -13.87 15.55 -18.88
C TYR A 18 -12.55 16.00 -18.23
N THR A 19 -11.76 15.04 -17.75
CA THR A 19 -10.47 15.31 -17.11
C THR A 19 -9.47 15.96 -18.08
N ALA A 20 -9.41 15.48 -19.32
CA ALA A 20 -8.56 16.05 -20.37
C ALA A 20 -8.93 17.52 -20.66
N LYS A 21 -10.22 17.85 -20.71
CA LYS A 21 -10.68 19.23 -20.86
C LYS A 21 -10.29 20.10 -19.66
N ALA A 22 -10.50 19.61 -18.45
CA ALA A 22 -10.19 20.33 -17.22
C ALA A 22 -8.70 20.64 -17.10
N LEU A 23 -7.84 19.68 -17.43
CA LEU A 23 -6.38 19.82 -17.36
C LEU A 23 -5.75 20.42 -18.62
N LYS A 24 -6.54 20.71 -19.67
CA LYS A 24 -6.05 21.17 -20.99
C LYS A 24 -4.96 20.25 -21.58
N GLN A 25 -5.13 18.95 -21.42
CA GLN A 25 -4.20 17.92 -21.88
C GLN A 25 -4.87 17.00 -22.91
N SER A 26 -4.07 16.25 -23.67
CA SER A 26 -4.60 15.23 -24.58
C SER A 26 -5.13 14.03 -23.79
N LYS A 27 -6.11 13.30 -24.35
CA LYS A 27 -6.62 12.06 -23.72
C LYS A 27 -5.51 11.04 -23.46
N ALA A 28 -4.59 10.91 -24.42
CA ALA A 28 -3.46 9.99 -24.31
C ALA A 28 -2.54 10.36 -23.13
N GLU A 29 -2.32 11.65 -22.89
CA GLU A 29 -1.51 12.13 -21.78
C GLU A 29 -2.16 11.84 -20.43
N VAL A 30 -3.46 12.11 -20.31
CA VAL A 30 -4.23 11.80 -19.10
C VAL A 30 -4.22 10.31 -18.80
N ILE A 31 -4.44 9.47 -19.82
CA ILE A 31 -4.40 8.01 -19.67
C ILE A 31 -3.01 7.55 -19.24
N ARG A 32 -1.94 8.09 -19.85
CA ARG A 32 -0.56 7.75 -19.52
C ARG A 32 -0.24 8.06 -18.06
N GLN A 33 -0.56 9.26 -17.59
CA GLN A 33 -0.34 9.67 -16.20
C GLN A 33 -1.19 8.85 -15.22
N ALA A 34 -2.43 8.54 -15.58
CA ALA A 34 -3.31 7.71 -14.76
C ALA A 34 -2.78 6.27 -14.64
N LEU A 35 -2.25 5.69 -15.72
CA LEU A 35 -1.63 4.37 -15.70
C LEU A 35 -0.33 4.36 -14.90
N GLU A 36 0.53 5.36 -15.06
CA GLU A 36 1.81 5.47 -14.33
C GLU A 36 1.57 5.60 -12.83
N LYS A 37 0.67 6.48 -12.40
CA LYS A 37 0.30 6.60 -10.98
C LYS A 37 -0.49 5.39 -10.48
N GLY A 38 -1.37 4.87 -11.33
CA GLY A 38 -2.25 3.74 -11.02
C GLY A 38 -1.49 2.44 -10.81
N ILE A 39 -0.43 2.17 -11.57
CA ILE A 39 0.32 0.92 -11.45
C ILE A 39 1.04 0.81 -10.10
N HIS A 40 1.55 1.92 -9.57
CA HIS A 40 2.12 1.97 -8.23
C HIS A 40 1.07 1.68 -7.16
N ALA A 41 -0.14 2.22 -7.30
CA ALA A 41 -1.25 1.95 -6.37
C ALA A 41 -1.74 0.50 -6.45
N VAL A 42 -1.78 -0.09 -7.65
CA VAL A 42 -2.16 -1.50 -7.86
C VAL A 42 -1.10 -2.45 -7.29
N GLN A 43 0.18 -2.15 -7.50
CA GLN A 43 1.30 -2.95 -6.98
C GLN A 43 1.32 -3.00 -5.44
N GLN A 44 0.95 -1.89 -4.79
CA GLN A 44 0.91 -1.80 -3.33
C GLN A 44 -0.26 -2.57 -2.69
N ARG A 45 -1.40 -2.73 -3.39
CA ARG A 45 -2.59 -3.42 -2.84
C ARG A 45 -2.41 -4.91 -2.56
N GLY A 46 -1.44 -5.58 -3.17
CA GLY A 46 -1.19 -7.01 -2.96
C GLY A 46 -0.06 -7.36 -1.98
N THR A 47 0.77 -6.38 -1.60
CA THR A 47 2.07 -6.67 -0.95
C THR A 47 2.43 -5.76 0.21
N ALA A 48 1.64 -4.72 0.52
CA ALA A 48 1.99 -3.78 1.59
C ALA A 48 2.24 -4.46 2.94
N SER A 49 1.43 -5.46 3.32
CA SER A 49 1.64 -6.25 4.54
C SER A 49 2.83 -7.20 4.42
N ALA A 50 2.97 -7.92 3.30
CA ALA A 50 4.05 -8.88 3.09
C ALA A 50 5.43 -8.20 3.04
N LYS A 51 5.53 -7.05 2.36
CA LYS A 51 6.76 -6.25 2.28
C LYS A 51 7.13 -5.67 3.65
N ALA A 52 6.16 -5.12 4.38
CA ALA A 52 6.40 -4.63 5.74
C ALA A 52 6.88 -5.75 6.68
N LEU A 53 6.29 -6.95 6.59
CA LEU A 53 6.75 -8.10 7.38
C LEU A 53 8.16 -8.57 6.99
N LEU A 54 8.51 -8.51 5.70
CA LEU A 54 9.87 -8.81 5.22
C LEU A 54 10.89 -7.78 5.72
N GLU A 55 10.55 -6.49 5.71
CA GLU A 55 11.40 -5.42 6.26
C GLU A 55 11.60 -5.58 7.78
N VAL A 56 10.55 -5.93 8.53
CA VAL A 56 10.65 -6.23 9.97
C VAL A 56 11.51 -7.48 10.22
N ALA A 57 11.38 -8.52 9.40
CA ALA A 57 12.22 -9.71 9.49
C ALA A 57 13.70 -9.42 9.18
N GLU A 58 14.00 -8.57 8.18
CA GLU A 58 15.37 -8.13 7.88
C GLU A 58 15.98 -7.34 9.04
N LEU A 59 15.22 -6.43 9.65
CA LEU A 59 15.65 -5.71 10.85
C LEU A 59 15.94 -6.68 12.00
N GLY A 60 15.04 -7.64 12.25
CA GLY A 60 15.23 -8.67 13.27
C GLY A 60 16.48 -9.51 13.03
N LYS A 61 16.77 -9.88 11.77
CA LYS A 61 17.96 -10.62 11.38
C LYS A 61 19.25 -9.80 11.59
N ASN A 62 19.27 -8.55 11.14
CA ASN A 62 20.45 -7.69 11.21
C ASN A 62 20.83 -7.30 12.65
N HIS A 63 19.82 -7.10 13.49
CA HIS A 63 20.01 -6.73 14.90
C HIS A 63 19.98 -7.93 15.87
N GLN A 64 19.89 -9.17 15.35
CA GLN A 64 19.80 -10.40 16.13
C GLN A 64 18.71 -10.33 17.22
N ILE A 65 17.58 -9.68 16.90
CA ILE A 65 16.47 -9.51 17.84
C ILE A 65 15.88 -10.90 18.11
N LYS A 66 15.95 -11.31 19.37
CA LYS A 66 15.32 -12.54 19.87
C LYS A 66 14.18 -12.14 20.78
N GLY A 67 12.99 -12.68 20.52
CA GLY A 67 11.86 -12.50 21.42
C GLY A 67 12.12 -13.13 22.79
N PRO A 68 11.40 -12.71 23.83
CA PRO A 68 11.38 -13.38 25.13
C PRO A 68 11.11 -14.89 24.97
N LYS A 69 11.78 -15.73 25.75
CA LYS A 69 11.62 -17.20 25.66
C LYS A 69 10.20 -17.67 25.99
N ASP A 70 9.50 -16.86 26.77
CA ASP A 70 8.16 -17.03 27.33
C ASP A 70 7.10 -16.18 26.60
N SER A 71 7.41 -15.66 25.40
CA SER A 71 6.51 -14.78 24.64
C SER A 71 5.11 -15.38 24.44
N SER A 72 4.99 -16.71 24.29
CA SER A 72 3.71 -17.39 24.13
C SER A 72 2.92 -17.49 25.43
N GLU A 73 3.60 -17.61 26.56
CA GLU A 73 2.98 -17.82 27.88
C GLU A 73 2.62 -16.48 28.54
N ARG A 74 3.35 -15.41 28.23
CA ARG A 74 3.22 -14.08 28.85
C ARG A 74 2.82 -12.99 27.86
N MET A 75 2.17 -13.39 26.77
CA MET A 75 1.75 -12.46 25.72
C MET A 75 0.88 -11.33 26.29
N ASP A 76 0.00 -11.65 27.23
CA ASP A 76 -0.88 -10.66 27.87
C ASP A 76 -0.10 -9.68 28.75
N ASP A 77 0.86 -10.14 29.54
CA ASP A 77 1.74 -9.27 30.32
C ASP A 77 2.49 -8.29 29.40
N TYR A 78 3.02 -8.75 28.28
CA TYR A 78 3.79 -7.88 27.39
C TYR A 78 2.94 -6.88 26.61
N LEU A 79 1.68 -7.21 26.33
CA LEU A 79 0.79 -6.38 25.51
C LEU A 79 -0.09 -5.44 26.34
N TRP A 80 -0.37 -5.76 27.61
CA TRP A 80 -1.41 -5.07 28.39
C TRP A 80 -0.93 -4.44 29.72
N VAL A 81 0.37 -4.39 30.00
CA VAL A 81 0.90 -4.07 31.34
C VAL A 81 0.55 -2.70 31.96
N ASN A 82 -0.09 -1.74 31.25
CA ASN A 82 -0.29 -0.38 31.79
C ASN A 82 -1.67 0.27 31.60
N ASP A 83 -2.77 -0.48 31.45
CA ASP A 83 -4.12 0.13 31.55
C ASP A 83 -4.73 0.08 32.96
N SER A 84 -4.10 -0.66 33.88
CA SER A 84 -4.62 -0.88 35.24
C SER A 84 -4.08 0.09 36.30
N SER A 85 -3.16 1.01 35.95
CA SER A 85 -2.49 1.89 36.93
C SER A 85 -3.02 3.33 36.98
N ASN A 86 -4.20 3.61 36.41
CA ASN A 86 -4.80 4.96 36.38
C ASN A 86 -6.23 5.01 36.95
N ASN A 87 -6.59 4.10 37.85
CA ASN A 87 -7.81 4.20 38.66
C ASN A 87 -7.52 3.78 40.11
N GLU A 88 -6.81 4.63 40.86
CA GLU A 88 -6.91 4.77 42.33
C GLU A 88 -6.33 6.11 42.79
#